data_AF-A0A535TVU0-F1
#
_entry.id   AF-A0A535TVU0-F1
#
_cell.length_a   1.000
_cell.length_b   1.000
_cell.length_c   1.000
_cell.angle_alpha   90.00
_cell.angle_beta   90.00
_cell.angle_gamma   90.00
#
_symmetry.space_group_name_H-M   'P 1'
#
loop_
_entity.id
_entity.type
_entity.pdbx_description
1 polymer ?
#
loop_
_entity_poly.entity_id
_entity_poly.type
_entity_poly.pdbx_seq_one_letter_code
_entity_poly.pdbx_strand_id
1 'polypeptide(L)'
;MLRRRILIGLRARGRQRAGGPRALGRPAASLTEWKAIRAQVLARAGWRCQACGVRRRLDVHHVVKRSQGGSDFDLDQLVALCRWCHDQTDAPYERGRLLVTVVGAGQA
;
A
#
# COMPACT_ATOMS: atom_id res chain seq x y z
N MET A 1 -1.21 -0.97 17.56
CA MET A 1 -0.23 0.12 17.43
C MET A 1 -0.95 1.45 17.17
N LEU A 2 -0.71 2.45 18.01
CA LEU A 2 -1.21 3.82 17.83
C LEU A 2 -0.74 4.36 16.47
N ARG A 3 -1.65 4.89 15.65
CA ARG A 3 -1.25 5.71 14.50
C ARG A 3 -0.58 6.96 15.08
N ARG A 4 0.75 6.96 15.23
CA ARG A 4 1.50 8.18 15.50
C ARG A 4 1.12 9.15 14.39
N ARG A 5 0.40 10.23 14.72
CA ARG A 5 0.19 11.35 13.81
C ARG A 5 1.57 11.98 13.61
N ILE A 6 2.33 11.46 12.65
CA ILE A 6 3.59 12.08 12.26
C ILE A 6 3.22 13.40 11.60
N LEU A 7 3.60 14.49 12.24
CA LEU A 7 3.46 15.81 11.66
C LEU A 7 4.41 15.91 10.46
N ILE A 8 3.83 16.06 9.28
CA ILE A 8 4.60 16.35 8.06
C ILE A 8 5.06 17.81 8.06
N GLY A 9 6.26 18.10 7.57
CA GLY A 9 6.78 19.49 7.51
C GLY A 9 5.90 20.42 6.67
N LEU A 10 5.93 21.73 6.96
CA LEU A 10 5.10 22.74 6.26
C LEU A 10 5.29 22.70 4.74
N ARG A 11 6.54 22.59 4.28
CA ARG A 11 6.87 22.45 2.84
C ARG A 11 6.20 21.22 2.21
N ALA A 12 6.21 20.08 2.90
CA ALA A 12 5.55 18.86 2.43
C ALA A 12 4.02 19.01 2.38
N ARG A 13 3.42 19.68 3.38
CA ARG A 13 1.98 20.00 3.38
C ARG A 13 1.62 20.92 2.21
N GLY A 14 2.39 21.99 1.97
CA GLY A 14 2.18 22.91 0.87
C GLY A 14 2.19 22.19 -0.48
N ARG A 15 3.21 21.36 -0.73
CA ARG A 15 3.29 20.53 -1.94
C ARG A 15 2.07 19.64 -2.11
N GLN A 16 1.68 18.90 -1.06
CA GLN A 16 0.52 17.99 -1.13
C GLN A 16 -0.79 18.75 -1.38
N ARG A 17 -0.96 19.95 -0.80
CA ARG A 17 -2.14 20.81 -1.04
C ARG A 17 -2.19 21.34 -2.47
N ALA A 18 -1.04 21.64 -3.06
CA ALA A 18 -0.93 22.05 -4.46
C ALA A 18 -1.07 20.88 -5.46
N GLY A 19 -1.47 19.68 -5.01
CA GLY A 19 -1.64 18.51 -5.87
C GLY A 19 -0.35 17.76 -6.19
N GLY A 20 0.79 18.16 -5.61
CA GLY A 20 2.07 17.50 -5.83
C GLY A 20 2.17 16.10 -5.20
N PRO A 21 3.26 15.37 -5.48
CA PRO A 21 3.43 13.99 -5.04
C PRO A 21 3.57 13.87 -3.53
N ARG A 22 3.07 12.76 -2.97
CA ARG A 22 3.10 12.50 -1.51
C ARG A 22 4.51 12.37 -0.96
N ALA A 23 5.44 11.82 -1.74
CA ALA A 23 6.84 11.64 -1.40
C ALA A 23 7.75 12.18 -2.52
N LEU A 24 9.00 12.49 -2.18
CA LEU A 24 10.04 12.87 -3.13
C LEU A 24 11.11 11.77 -3.20
N GLY A 25 11.98 11.83 -4.21
CA GLY A 25 13.07 10.87 -4.41
C GLY A 25 12.64 9.54 -5.03
N ARG A 26 11.37 9.40 -5.39
CA ARG A 26 10.81 8.28 -6.16
C ARG A 26 9.49 8.69 -6.82
N PRO A 27 9.01 7.98 -7.86
CA PRO A 27 7.65 8.13 -8.36
C PRO A 27 6.65 7.88 -7.23
N ALA A 28 5.79 8.87 -6.96
CA ALA A 28 4.80 8.79 -5.90
C ALA A 28 3.53 9.51 -6.32
N ALA A 29 2.39 8.84 -6.17
CA ALA A 29 1.09 9.41 -6.45
C ALA A 29 0.82 10.63 -5.55
N SER A 30 0.16 11.65 -6.10
CA SER A 30 -0.52 12.71 -5.35
C SER A 30 -1.60 12.12 -4.42
N LEU A 31 -2.19 12.96 -3.57
CA LEU A 31 -3.29 12.52 -2.71
C LEU A 31 -4.52 12.08 -3.50
N THR A 32 -4.80 12.74 -4.62
CA THR A 32 -5.97 12.45 -5.46
C THR A 32 -5.76 11.15 -6.25
N GLU A 33 -4.60 11.00 -6.90
CA GLU A 33 -4.24 9.77 -7.61
C GLU A 33 -4.24 8.57 -6.65
N TRP A 34 -3.65 8.71 -5.47
CA TRP A 34 -3.62 7.62 -4.49
C TRP A 34 -5.01 7.21 -4.02
N LYS A 35 -5.97 8.14 -3.91
CA LYS A 35 -7.36 7.80 -3.60
C LYS A 35 -7.99 6.97 -4.71
N ALA A 36 -7.75 7.31 -5.98
CA ALA A 36 -8.25 6.57 -7.12
C ALA A 36 -7.62 5.17 -7.21
N ILE A 37 -6.29 5.07 -7.13
CA ILE A 37 -5.54 3.81 -7.08
C ILE A 37 -6.08 2.92 -5.96
N ARG A 38 -6.23 3.48 -4.75
CA ARG A 38 -6.76 2.73 -3.60
C ARG A 38 -8.17 2.20 -3.88
N ALA A 39 -9.06 3.00 -4.47
CA ALA A 39 -10.41 2.56 -4.78
C ALA A 39 -10.40 1.39 -5.78
N GLN A 40 -9.58 1.45 -6.83
CA GLN A 40 -9.44 0.38 -7.82
C GLN A 40 -8.94 -0.93 -7.20
N VAL A 41 -7.88 -0.88 -6.38
CA VAL A 41 -7.33 -2.07 -5.71
C VAL A 41 -8.37 -2.72 -4.78
N LEU A 42 -9.10 -1.91 -4.00
CA LEU A 42 -10.12 -2.43 -3.09
C LEU A 42 -11.33 -3.02 -3.84
N ALA A 43 -11.74 -2.39 -4.94
CA ALA A 43 -12.81 -2.89 -5.79
C ALA A 43 -12.42 -4.23 -6.44
N ARG A 44 -11.22 -4.34 -7.00
CA ARG A 44 -10.66 -5.58 -7.55
C ARG A 44 -10.63 -6.71 -6.51
N ALA A 45 -10.31 -6.37 -5.26
CA ALA A 45 -10.31 -7.33 -4.15
C ALA A 45 -11.71 -7.68 -3.60
N GLY A 46 -12.80 -7.17 -4.22
CA GLY A 46 -14.16 -7.40 -3.74
C GLY A 46 -14.41 -6.89 -2.32
N TRP A 47 -13.66 -5.86 -1.90
CA TRP A 47 -13.67 -5.31 -0.54
C TRP A 47 -13.36 -6.35 0.55
N ARG A 48 -12.50 -7.33 0.23
CA ARG A 48 -12.01 -8.36 1.14
C ARG A 48 -10.50 -8.32 1.25
N CYS A 49 -9.99 -8.76 2.40
CA CYS A 49 -8.57 -9.04 2.55
C CYS A 49 -8.18 -10.18 1.60
N GLN A 50 -7.18 -9.98 0.75
CA GLN A 50 -6.73 -11.00 -0.21
C GLN A 50 -5.91 -12.13 0.45
N ALA A 51 -5.51 -11.98 1.71
CA ALA A 51 -4.82 -13.03 2.47
C ALA A 51 -5.78 -13.90 3.32
N CYS A 52 -6.80 -13.30 3.95
CA CYS A 52 -7.68 -14.03 4.90
C CYS A 52 -9.19 -13.87 4.65
N GLY A 53 -9.60 -13.17 3.59
CA GLY A 53 -11.00 -13.07 3.15
C GLY A 53 -11.93 -12.16 3.96
N VAL A 54 -11.47 -11.62 5.11
CA VAL A 54 -12.32 -10.79 5.99
C VAL A 54 -12.73 -9.47 5.33
N ARG A 55 -13.94 -9.01 5.65
CA ARG A 55 -14.49 -7.69 5.27
C ARG A 55 -14.38 -6.71 6.44
N ARG A 56 -13.19 -6.17 6.66
CA ARG A 56 -12.91 -5.15 7.69
C ARG A 56 -12.26 -3.93 7.03
N ARG A 57 -11.77 -2.99 7.82
CA ARG A 57 -10.95 -1.89 7.30
C ARG A 57 -9.72 -2.45 6.55
N LEU A 58 -9.65 -2.16 5.26
CA LEU A 58 -8.56 -2.56 4.38
C LEU A 58 -7.59 -1.40 4.11
N ASP A 59 -6.32 -1.75 4.07
CA ASP A 59 -5.22 -0.92 3.57
C ASP A 59 -4.68 -1.55 2.27
N VAL A 60 -4.05 -0.72 1.44
CA VAL A 60 -3.34 -1.19 0.26
C VAL A 60 -1.87 -1.35 0.62
N HIS A 61 -1.34 -2.53 0.35
CA HIS A 61 0.05 -2.89 0.57
C HIS A 61 0.77 -3.02 -0.78
N HIS A 62 2.01 -2.54 -0.83
CA HIS A 62 2.89 -2.71 -1.98
C HIS A 62 3.65 -4.02 -1.85
N VAL A 63 3.45 -4.96 -2.79
CA VAL A 63 4.13 -6.26 -2.82
C VAL A 63 5.64 -6.08 -2.85
N VAL A 64 6.15 -5.27 -3.78
CA VAL A 64 7.49 -4.70 -3.69
C VAL A 64 7.42 -3.45 -2.82
N LYS A 65 8.14 -3.41 -1.70
CA LYS A 65 8.08 -2.25 -0.80
C LYS A 65 8.49 -0.98 -1.53
N ARG A 66 7.84 0.13 -1.21
CA ARG A 66 8.21 1.44 -1.81
C ARG A 66 9.66 1.85 -1.52
N SER A 67 10.27 1.37 -0.43
CA SER A 67 11.69 1.59 -0.11
C SER A 67 12.64 0.77 -1.01
N GLN A 68 12.12 -0.25 -1.68
CA GLN A 68 12.83 -1.12 -2.63
C GLN A 68 12.44 -0.81 -4.08
N GLY A 69 11.86 0.36 -4.35
CA GLY A 69 11.47 0.77 -5.70
C GLY A 69 10.04 0.42 -6.12
N GLY A 70 9.22 -0.13 -5.23
CA GLY A 70 7.81 -0.42 -5.53
C GLY A 70 7.02 0.82 -5.96
N SER A 71 6.28 0.70 -7.06
CA SER A 71 5.49 1.78 -7.67
C SER A 71 4.13 1.96 -6.99
N ASP A 72 3.68 3.21 -6.86
CA ASP A 72 2.28 3.50 -6.49
C ASP A 72 1.30 3.20 -7.62
N PHE A 73 1.76 3.13 -8.87
CA PHE A 73 0.90 3.12 -10.07
C PHE A 73 0.74 1.73 -10.71
N ASP A 74 1.60 0.78 -10.33
CA ASP A 74 1.49 -0.60 -10.80
C ASP A 74 0.46 -1.35 -9.95
N LEU A 75 -0.77 -1.44 -10.45
CA LEU A 75 -1.88 -2.05 -9.72
C LEU A 75 -1.63 -3.53 -9.42
N ASP A 76 -0.88 -4.25 -10.24
CA ASP A 76 -0.63 -5.68 -10.05
C ASP A 76 0.33 -5.94 -8.88
N GLN A 77 1.14 -4.94 -8.53
CA GLN A 77 2.00 -4.93 -7.35
C GLN A 77 1.33 -4.36 -6.10
N LEU A 78 0.00 -4.15 -6.13
CA LEU A 78 -0.78 -3.66 -4.99
C LEU A 78 -1.81 -4.70 -4.52
N VAL A 79 -1.83 -4.97 -3.22
CA VAL A 79 -2.74 -5.96 -2.62
C VAL A 79 -3.60 -5.32 -1.53
N ALA A 80 -4.86 -5.70 -1.43
CA ALA A 80 -5.76 -5.26 -0.37
C ALA A 80 -5.64 -6.18 0.86
N LEU A 81 -5.17 -5.64 1.99
CA LEU A 81 -4.99 -6.39 3.24
C LEU A 81 -5.76 -5.75 4.39
N CYS A 82 -6.29 -6.59 5.29
CA CYS A 82 -6.73 -6.10 6.59
C CYS A 82 -5.52 -5.67 7.42
N ARG A 83 -5.74 -4.83 8.44
CA ARG A 83 -4.65 -4.33 9.30
C ARG A 83 -3.77 -5.45 9.86
N TRP A 84 -4.38 -6.54 10.35
CA TRP A 84 -3.62 -7.66 10.93
C TRP A 84 -2.71 -8.33 9.90
N CYS A 85 -3.23 -8.72 8.72
CA CYS A 85 -2.39 -9.30 7.66
C CYS A 85 -1.33 -8.32 7.17
N HIS A 86 -1.65 -7.02 7.10
CA HIS A 86 -0.69 -6.01 6.68
C HIS A 86 0.48 -5.91 7.66
N ASP A 87 0.22 -5.88 8.96
CA ASP A 87 1.27 -5.84 9.99
C ASP A 87 2.14 -7.12 9.95
N GLN A 88 1.55 -8.28 9.59
CA GLN A 88 2.31 -9.53 9.42
C GLN A 88 3.30 -9.51 8.24
N THR A 89 3.14 -8.62 7.24
CA THR A 89 4.12 -8.49 6.13
C THR A 89 5.45 -7.89 6.58
N ASP A 90 5.44 -7.13 7.68
CA ASP A 90 6.62 -6.54 8.31
C ASP A 90 7.06 -7.27 9.59
N ALA A 91 6.33 -8.33 10.00
CA ALA A 91 6.66 -9.09 11.18
C ALA A 91 8.05 -9.75 11.05
N PRO A 92 8.79 -9.93 12.15
CA PRO A 92 10.01 -10.74 12.14
C PRO A 92 9.72 -12.17 11.67
N TYR A 93 10.69 -12.83 11.03
CA TYR A 93 10.50 -14.16 10.44
C TYR A 93 10.06 -15.19 11.48
N GLU A 94 10.60 -15.12 12.69
CA GLU A 94 10.28 -16.00 13.82
C GLU A 94 8.82 -15.90 14.30
N ARG A 95 8.10 -14.83 13.92
CA ARG A 95 6.68 -14.62 14.27
C ARG A 95 5.70 -14.94 13.13
N GLY A 96 6.17 -15.61 12.07
CA GLY A 96 5.33 -15.98 10.93
C GLY A 96 5.01 -14.78 10.03
N ARG A 97 6.05 -14.24 9.38
CA ARG A 97 5.90 -13.18 8.37
C ARG A 97 5.01 -13.64 7.23
N LEU A 98 4.01 -12.84 6.90
CA LEU A 98 3.21 -13.03 5.69
C LEU A 98 4.02 -12.59 4.47
N LEU A 99 4.34 -13.52 3.58
CA LEU A 99 4.95 -13.21 2.29
C LEU A 99 3.85 -13.05 1.25
N VAL A 100 3.82 -11.89 0.60
CA VAL A 100 2.93 -11.65 -0.54
C VAL A 100 3.79 -11.73 -1.80
N THR A 101 3.39 -12.59 -2.72
CA THR A 101 3.99 -12.69 -4.05
C THR A 101 2.88 -12.53 -5.09
N VAL A 102 3.20 -11.91 -6.22
CA VAL A 102 2.30 -11.93 -7.37
C VAL A 102 2.41 -13.30 -8.04
N VAL A 103 1.28 -13.96 -8.26
CA VAL A 103 1.22 -15.21 -9.01
C VAL A 103 0.79 -14.83 -10.43
N GLY A 104 1.74 -14.80 -11.38
CA GLY A 104 1.40 -14.45 -12.78
C GLY A 104 2.43 -13.66 -13.59
N ALA A 105 3.72 -13.75 -13.32
CA ALA A 105 4.78 -13.32 -14.25
C ALA A 105 5.68 -14.50 -14.66
N GLY A 106 5.12 -15.71 -14.71
CA GLY A 106 5.75 -16.91 -15.23
C GLY A 106 5.18 -17.21 -16.61
N GLN A 107 6.06 -17.26 -17.60
CA GLN A 107 5.81 -17.68 -18.98
C GLN A 107 5.13 -19.05 -19.01
N ALA A 108 4.23 -19.24 -20.00
CA ALA A 108 3.91 -20.57 -20.49
C ALA A 108 5.16 -21.25 -21.06
#